data_AF-A0A078KU11-F1
#
_entry.id   AF-A0A078KU11-F1
#
_cell.length_a   1.000
_cell.length_b   1.000
_cell.length_c   1.000
_cell.angle_alpha   90.00
_cell.angle_beta   90.00
_cell.angle_gamma   90.00
#
_symmetry.space_group_name_H-M   'P 1'
#
loop_
_entity.id
_entity.type
_entity.pdbx_description
1 polymer ?
#
loop_
_entity_poly.entity_id
_entity_poly.type
_entity_poly.pdbx_seq_one_letter_code
_entity_poly.pdbx_strand_id
1 'polypeptide(L)'
;MQIQKVRIVSNNICFGPEPLPDDEVEQHLTISANGEIWFTGYKYGNGFGRFEISRKQQFNIGKSAVKEILELFSQYIESDQLTYYATDIGNLGNENYRYGR
;
A
#
# COMPACT_ATOMS: atom_id res chain seq x y z
N MET A 1 17.50 5.73 -13.38
CA MET A 1 17.95 5.97 -11.99
C MET A 1 18.19 4.61 -11.35
N GLN A 2 19.28 4.41 -10.61
CA GLN A 2 19.47 3.12 -9.92
C GLN A 2 18.81 3.13 -8.53
N ILE A 3 17.62 2.55 -8.43
CA ILE A 3 16.88 2.46 -7.18
C ILE A 3 17.48 1.37 -6.29
N GLN A 4 17.74 1.69 -5.02
CA GLN A 4 18.25 0.74 -4.03
C GLN A 4 17.16 0.21 -3.10
N LYS A 5 16.06 0.96 -2.95
CA LYS A 5 14.95 0.63 -2.07
C LYS A 5 13.71 1.39 -2.49
N VAL A 6 12.56 0.72 -2.48
CA VAL A 6 11.23 1.34 -2.65
C VAL A 6 10.39 1.05 -1.42
N ARG A 7 9.56 2.01 -1.03
CA ARG A 7 8.48 1.81 -0.08
C ARG A 7 7.17 2.30 -0.69
N ILE A 8 6.19 1.42 -0.77
CA ILE A 8 4.81 1.76 -1.11
C ILE A 8 4.05 1.87 0.20
N VAL A 9 3.38 3.00 0.39
CA VAL A 9 2.41 3.21 1.47
C VAL A 9 1.04 3.27 0.80
N SER A 10 0.23 2.26 1.05
CA SER A 10 -1.15 2.17 0.59
C SER A 10 -2.06 2.51 1.75
N ASN A 11 -2.95 3.47 1.58
CA ASN A 11 -3.93 3.88 2.58
C ASN A 11 -5.34 3.66 2.01
N ASN A 12 -6.19 3.01 2.79
CA ASN A 12 -7.55 2.63 2.42
C ASN A 12 -8.62 3.47 3.16
N ILE A 13 -8.22 4.56 3.82
CA ILE A 13 -9.16 5.49 4.43
C ILE A 13 -9.72 6.38 3.33
N CYS A 14 -11.04 6.33 3.16
CA CYS A 14 -11.78 7.10 2.18
C CYS A 14 -12.93 7.87 2.84
N PHE A 15 -13.71 8.58 2.03
CA PHE A 15 -14.93 9.22 2.50
C PHE A 15 -15.99 8.15 2.81
N GLY A 16 -16.44 8.08 4.07
CA GLY A 16 -17.40 7.08 4.50
C GLY A 16 -17.51 6.98 6.03
N PRO A 17 -18.21 5.96 6.54
CA PRO A 17 -18.23 5.63 7.96
C PRO A 17 -16.81 5.41 8.50
N GLU A 18 -16.61 5.72 9.78
CA GLU A 18 -15.36 5.42 10.46
C GLU A 18 -15.06 3.90 10.41
N PRO A 19 -13.85 3.48 10.03
CA PRO A 19 -13.48 2.06 10.03
C PRO A 19 -13.61 1.45 11.43
N LEU A 20 -13.91 0.15 11.49
CA LEU A 20 -13.89 -0.59 12.75
C LEU A 20 -12.44 -0.76 13.23
N PRO A 21 -12.21 -0.91 14.55
CA PRO A 21 -10.86 -1.06 15.10
C PRO A 21 -10.03 -2.19 14.47
N ASP A 22 -10.67 -3.24 13.95
CA ASP A 22 -10.01 -4.38 13.32
C ASP A 22 -9.89 -4.29 11.80
N ASP A 23 -10.45 -3.27 11.15
CA ASP A 23 -10.36 -3.08 9.71
C ASP A 23 -8.93 -2.69 9.30
N GLU A 24 -8.37 -3.33 8.27
CA GLU A 24 -7.07 -2.96 7.69
C GLU A 24 -7.21 -1.66 6.90
N VAL A 25 -6.47 -0.63 7.31
CA VAL A 25 -6.57 0.74 6.76
C VAL A 25 -5.29 1.21 6.09
N GLU A 26 -4.15 0.57 6.36
CA GLU A 26 -2.88 0.97 5.76
C GLU A 26 -1.95 -0.23 5.58
N GLN A 27 -1.19 -0.25 4.49
CA GLN A 27 -0.18 -1.26 4.21
C GLN A 27 1.13 -0.61 3.78
N HIS A 28 2.24 -1.10 4.33
CA HIS A 28 3.58 -0.72 3.89
C HIS A 28 4.26 -1.92 3.26
N LEU A 29 4.63 -1.77 1.98
CA LEU A 29 5.48 -2.73 1.28
C LEU A 29 6.83 -2.09 0.99
N THR A 30 7.89 -2.70 1.49
CA THR A 30 9.27 -2.26 1.27
C THR A 30 10.03 -3.33 0.51
N ILE A 31 10.75 -2.92 -0.53
CA ILE A 31 11.55 -3.79 -1.41
C ILE A 31 12.97 -3.23 -1.46
N SER A 32 13.98 -4.00 -1.04
CA SER A 32 15.40 -3.61 -1.19
C SER A 32 16.03 -4.24 -2.42
N ALA A 33 17.06 -3.62 -3.00
CA ALA A 33 17.83 -4.18 -4.10
C ALA A 33 18.56 -5.49 -3.76
N ASN A 34 18.66 -5.84 -2.46
CA ASN A 34 19.20 -7.12 -2.02
C ASN A 34 18.18 -8.27 -2.12
N GLY A 35 16.92 -7.95 -2.42
CA GLY A 35 15.82 -8.92 -2.52
C GLY A 35 14.98 -9.04 -1.25
N GLU A 36 15.27 -8.25 -0.21
CA GLU A 36 14.52 -8.30 1.04
C GLU A 36 13.19 -7.57 0.88
N ILE A 37 12.12 -8.26 1.29
CA ILE A 37 10.75 -7.75 1.25
C ILE A 37 10.23 -7.64 2.67
N TRP A 38 9.73 -6.45 3.04
CA TRP A 38 8.99 -6.24 4.28
C TRP A 38 7.59 -5.76 3.98
N PHE A 39 6.61 -6.51 4.43
CA PHE A 39 5.21 -6.13 4.39
C PHE A 39 4.70 -5.95 5.81
N THR A 40 4.00 -4.83 6.07
CA THR A 40 3.27 -4.60 7.32
C THR A 40 1.87 -4.09 6.97
N GLY A 41 0.85 -4.79 7.44
CA GLY A 41 -0.54 -4.34 7.43
C GLY A 41 -0.90 -3.71 8.77
N TYR A 42 -1.66 -2.63 8.72
CA TYR A 42 -2.10 -1.86 9.87
C TYR A 42 -3.63 -1.83 9.91
N LYS A 43 -4.19 -2.19 11.07
CA LYS A 43 -5.61 -2.02 11.37
C LYS A 43 -5.88 -0.65 11.98
N TYR A 44 -7.12 -0.18 11.86
CA TYR A 44 -7.53 1.14 12.33
C TYR A 44 -7.21 1.34 13.82
N GLY A 45 -7.39 0.32 14.65
CA GLY A 45 -7.02 0.32 16.05
C GLY A 45 -7.67 1.46 16.81
N ASN A 46 -6.86 2.40 17.29
CA ASN A 46 -7.33 3.59 18.03
C ASN A 46 -7.65 4.80 17.13
N GLY A 47 -7.64 4.61 15.81
CA GLY A 47 -7.94 5.64 14.80
C GLY A 47 -6.94 6.80 14.77
N PHE A 48 -7.24 7.82 13.97
CA PHE A 48 -6.54 9.12 13.97
C PHE A 48 -5.00 9.02 13.88
N GLY A 49 -4.49 8.13 13.02
CA GLY A 49 -3.04 7.91 12.83
C GLY A 49 -2.37 7.04 13.90
N ARG A 50 -3.14 6.48 14.85
CA ARG A 50 -2.69 5.52 15.86
C ARG A 50 -3.04 4.09 15.45
N PHE A 51 -2.73 3.75 14.21
CA PHE A 51 -2.98 2.42 13.66
C PHE A 51 -2.11 1.38 14.35
N GLU A 52 -2.64 0.16 14.44
CA GLU A 52 -1.98 -0.96 15.09
C GLU A 52 -1.54 -1.97 14.04
N ILE A 53 -0.40 -2.62 14.26
CA ILE A 53 0.06 -3.67 13.35
C ILE A 53 -0.91 -4.87 13.45
N SER A 54 -1.54 -5.24 12.33
CA SER A 54 -2.40 -6.42 12.25
C SER A 54 -1.63 -7.65 11.76
N ARG A 55 -0.75 -7.48 10.76
CA ARG A 55 0.06 -8.55 10.19
C ARG A 55 1.39 -8.05 9.67
N LYS A 56 2.38 -8.95 9.68
CA LYS A 56 3.71 -8.71 9.14
C LYS A 56 4.16 -9.92 8.34
N GLN A 57 4.85 -9.66 7.23
CA GLN A 57 5.54 -10.69 6.47
C GLN A 57 6.91 -10.16 6.07
N GLN A 58 7.91 -11.02 6.20
CA GLN A 58 9.25 -10.75 5.73
C GLN A 58 9.75 -11.97 4.99
N PHE A 59 10.23 -11.75 3.78
CA PHE A 59 10.78 -12.81 2.95
C PHE A 59 11.81 -12.23 2.00
N ASN A 60 12.50 -13.11 1.28
CA ASN A 60 13.46 -12.71 0.25
C ASN A 60 13.03 -13.24 -1.10
N ILE A 61 13.29 -12.46 -2.14
CA ILE A 61 13.15 -12.85 -3.53
C ILE A 61 14.53 -12.81 -4.22
N GLY A 62 14.65 -13.51 -5.35
CA GLY A 62 15.90 -13.57 -6.09
C GLY A 62 16.34 -12.22 -6.65
N LYS A 63 17.65 -12.01 -6.77
CA LYS A 63 18.24 -10.76 -7.30
C LYS A 63 17.73 -10.38 -8.69
N SER A 64 17.47 -11.37 -9.55
CA SER A 64 16.91 -11.10 -10.89
C SER A 64 15.51 -10.51 -10.81
N ALA A 65 14.64 -11.08 -9.97
CA ALA A 65 13.27 -10.61 -9.81
C ALA A 65 13.23 -9.20 -9.19
N VAL A 66 14.04 -8.94 -8.16
CA VAL A 66 14.05 -7.59 -7.55
C VAL A 66 14.63 -6.54 -8.49
N LYS A 67 15.63 -6.91 -9.30
CA LYS A 67 16.18 -6.01 -10.32
C LYS A 67 15.10 -5.60 -11.32
N GLU A 68 14.34 -6.55 -11.85
CA GLU A 68 13.24 -6.28 -12.79
C GLU A 68 12.18 -5.35 -12.17
N ILE A 69 11.76 -5.64 -10.92
CA ILE A 69 10.79 -4.79 -10.21
C ILE A 69 11.33 -3.35 -10.05
N LEU A 70 12.58 -3.19 -9.60
CA LEU A 70 13.16 -1.87 -9.37
C LEU A 70 13.44 -1.11 -10.67
N GLU A 71 13.72 -1.80 -11.78
CA GLU A 71 13.82 -1.21 -13.11
C GLU A 71 12.48 -0.65 -13.59
N LEU A 72 11.36 -1.36 -13.34
CA LEU A 72 10.01 -0.85 -13.63
C LEU A 72 9.70 0.41 -12.84
N PHE A 73 10.07 0.46 -11.55
CA PHE A 73 9.95 1.69 -10.76
C PHE A 73 10.79 2.84 -11.30
N SER A 74 12.03 2.58 -11.73
CA SER A 74 12.87 3.61 -12.35
C SER A 74 12.22 4.15 -13.61
N GLN A 75 11.76 3.27 -14.50
CA GLN A 75 11.11 3.66 -15.75
C GLN A 75 9.86 4.50 -15.49
N TYR A 76 9.04 4.12 -14.50
CA TYR A 76 7.85 4.89 -14.12
C TYR A 76 8.21 6.29 -13.59
N ILE A 77 9.17 6.39 -12.66
CA ILE A 77 9.59 7.67 -12.08
C ILE A 77 10.23 8.58 -13.14
N GLU A 78 10.96 8.00 -14.09
CA GLU A 78 11.59 8.74 -15.19
C GLU A 78 10.64 9.04 -16.33
N SER A 79 9.44 8.44 -16.34
CA SER A 79 8.42 8.76 -17.31
C SER A 79 7.72 10.07 -16.94
N ASP A 80 7.49 10.94 -17.92
CA ASP A 80 6.62 12.13 -17.78
C ASP A 80 5.12 11.74 -17.68
N GLN A 81 4.81 10.54 -17.19
CA GLN A 81 3.43 10.10 -16.98
C GLN A 81 2.79 11.00 -15.92
N LEU A 82 1.68 11.64 -16.29
CA LEU A 82 0.84 12.41 -15.36
C LEU A 82 0.45 11.52 -14.19
N THR A 83 0.80 11.94 -12.97
CA THR A 83 0.27 11.32 -11.75
C THR A 83 -1.21 11.66 -11.67
N TYR A 84 -2.07 10.71 -12.05
CA TYR A 84 -3.51 10.84 -11.84
C TYR A 84 -3.78 10.75 -10.34
N TYR A 85 -4.11 11.87 -9.72
CA TYR A 85 -4.67 11.89 -8.37
C TYR A 85 -6.12 11.42 -8.46
N ALA A 86 -6.34 10.13 -8.26
CA ALA A 86 -7.67 9.57 -8.16
C ALA A 86 -7.96 9.28 -6.69
N THR A 87 -8.97 9.97 -6.13
CA THR A 87 -9.36 9.85 -4.72
C THR A 87 -10.30 8.68 -4.45
N ASP A 88 -10.81 8.03 -5.51
CA ASP A 88 -11.73 6.90 -5.43
C ASP A 88 -11.48 5.96 -6.62
N ILE A 89 -10.58 4.99 -6.43
CA ILE A 89 -10.24 3.93 -7.40
C ILE A 89 -10.73 2.55 -6.94
N GLY A 90 -11.58 2.52 -5.92
CA GLY A 90 -12.21 1.30 -5.45
C GLY A 90 -13.33 0.88 -6.42
N ASN A 91 -13.47 -0.43 -6.64
CA ASN A 91 -14.71 -0.91 -7.22
C ASN A 91 -15.78 -0.84 -6.12
N LEU A 92 -16.71 0.11 -6.25
CA LEU A 92 -17.96 0.11 -5.51
C LEU A 92 -18.76 -1.12 -5.97
N GLY A 93 -18.38 -2.30 -5.48
CA GLY A 93 -19.23 -3.48 -5.60
C GLY A 93 -20.64 -3.10 -5.20
N ASN A 94 -21.64 -3.62 -5.89
CA ASN A 94 -23.07 -3.39 -5.61
C ASN A 94 -23.51 -3.99 -4.25
N GLU A 95 -22.72 -3.81 -3.21
CA GLU A 95 -23.04 -4.16 -1.84
C GLU A 95 -23.47 -2.87 -1.13
N ASN A 96 -24.74 -2.56 -1.36
CA ASN A 96 -25.62 -1.79 -0.49
C ASN A 96 -24.90 -0.82 0.47
N TYR A 97 -24.78 0.43 0.04
CA TYR A 97 -24.69 1.58 0.94
C TYR A 97 -25.81 1.48 1.99
N ARG A 98 -25.51 0.87 3.15
CA ARG A 98 -26.34 1.02 4.33
C ARG A 98 -25.91 2.31 5.01
N TYR A 99 -26.39 3.43 4.48
CA TYR A 99 -26.62 4.60 5.31
C TYR A 99 -27.69 4.22 6.34
N GLY A 100 -27.31 4.14 7.62
CA GLY A 100 -28.20 3.96 8.76
C GLY A 100 -27.51 3.19 9.90
N ARG A 101 -27.34 3.74 11.09
CA ARG A 101 -28.08 4.79 11.81
C ARG A 101 -27.14 5.68 12.63
#